data_AF-A0A7D5A984-F1
#
_entry.id   AF-A0A7D5A984-F1
#
_cell.length_a   1.000
_cell.length_b   1.000
_cell.length_c   1.000
_cell.angle_alpha   90.00
_cell.angle_beta   90.00
_cell.angle_gamma   90.00
#
_symmetry.space_group_name_H-M   'P 1'
#
loop_
_entity.id
_entity.type
_entity.pdbx_description
1 polymer ?
#
loop_
_entity_poly.entity_id
_entity_poly.type
_entity_poly.pdbx_seq_one_letter_code
_entity_poly.pdbx_strand_id
1 'polypeptide(L)'
;EYTRVTTEGGRLSDVLSGYIDPDDGIAPPAAEVPPPVDAKAAKADDDSDDDEAESSDDEEEAESGPDPVIAAQRFGAVSDQMEITRKALKKHGRGNKQAIAELVALAELFMPIKLVPKQFEGLVERVRSALDRLRAQERAIMQLCVRDARMPRADFLR
;
A
#
# COMPACT_ATOMS: atom_id res chain seq x y z
N GLU A 1 -8.42 -6.62 -10.02
CA GLU A 1 -7.40 -7.62 -10.36
C GLU A 1 -7.89 -9.05 -10.18
N TYR A 2 -8.20 -9.52 -8.97
CA TYR A 2 -8.70 -10.89 -8.77
C TYR A 2 -9.85 -11.29 -9.71
N THR A 3 -10.95 -10.51 -9.72
CA THR A 3 -12.08 -10.75 -10.63
C THR A 3 -11.63 -10.82 -12.09
N ARG A 4 -10.87 -9.81 -12.55
CA ARG A 4 -10.34 -9.70 -13.92
C ARG A 4 -9.60 -10.98 -14.32
N VAL A 5 -8.67 -11.43 -13.49
CA VAL A 5 -7.88 -12.64 -13.73
C VAL A 5 -8.77 -13.89 -13.76
N THR A 6 -9.69 -14.04 -12.81
CA THR A 6 -10.58 -15.22 -12.77
C THR A 6 -11.63 -15.26 -13.90
N THR A 7 -12.05 -14.11 -14.43
CA THR A 7 -13.05 -14.03 -15.51
C THR A 7 -12.44 -14.06 -16.90
N GLU A 8 -11.23 -13.54 -17.07
CA GLU A 8 -10.53 -13.46 -18.35
C GLU A 8 -9.60 -14.66 -18.60
N GLY A 9 -9.60 -15.66 -17.72
CA GLY A 9 -8.77 -16.87 -17.84
C GLY A 9 -7.28 -16.65 -17.53
N GLY A 10 -6.95 -15.62 -16.74
CA GLY A 10 -5.60 -15.38 -16.24
C GLY A 10 -5.20 -16.35 -15.11
N ARG A 11 -3.93 -16.31 -14.70
CA ARG A 11 -3.40 -17.20 -13.65
C ARG A 11 -3.46 -16.51 -12.29
N LEU A 12 -3.83 -17.25 -11.23
CA LEU A 12 -3.82 -16.71 -9.86
C LEU A 12 -2.42 -16.27 -9.41
N SER A 13 -1.38 -16.92 -9.94
CA SER A 13 0.02 -16.54 -9.75
C SER A 13 0.38 -15.16 -10.30
N ASP A 14 -0.49 -14.51 -11.10
CA ASP A 14 -0.31 -13.12 -11.53
C ASP A 14 -0.79 -12.10 -10.46
N VAL A 15 -1.49 -12.59 -9.43
CA VAL A 15 -2.13 -11.79 -8.39
C VAL A 15 -1.49 -12.02 -7.02
N LEU A 16 -1.36 -13.28 -6.61
CA LEU A 16 -0.79 -13.66 -5.32
C LEU A 16 0.22 -14.81 -5.46
N SER A 17 1.21 -14.84 -4.59
CA SER A 17 2.17 -15.94 -4.47
C SER A 17 1.80 -16.91 -3.34
N GLY A 18 1.02 -16.48 -2.34
CA GLY A 18 0.64 -17.33 -1.22
C GLY A 18 -0.11 -16.59 -0.12
N TYR A 19 -0.08 -17.16 1.08
CA TYR A 19 -0.68 -16.56 2.27
C TYR A 19 0.36 -16.44 3.39
N ILE A 20 0.32 -15.32 4.11
CA ILE A 20 1.17 -15.09 5.28
C ILE A 20 0.44 -15.69 6.48
N ASP A 21 1.10 -16.57 7.23
CA ASP A 21 0.60 -16.98 8.54
C ASP A 21 0.92 -15.86 9.55
N PRO A 22 -0.07 -15.35 10.31
CA PRO A 22 0.18 -14.36 11.36
C PRO A 22 1.26 -14.78 12.38
N ASP A 23 1.53 -16.08 12.54
CA ASP A 23 2.55 -16.60 13.46
C ASP A 23 3.95 -16.77 12.83
N ASP A 24 4.09 -16.66 11.50
CA ASP A 24 5.36 -16.94 10.80
C ASP A 24 6.43 -15.85 10.97
N GLY A 25 6.12 -14.73 11.63
CA GLY A 25 7.09 -13.66 11.90
C GLY A 25 7.67 -12.96 10.66
N ILE A 26 7.28 -13.40 9.46
CA ILE A 26 7.54 -12.75 8.19
C ILE A 26 6.59 -11.56 8.11
N ALA A 27 6.90 -10.51 8.87
CA ALA A 27 6.47 -9.18 8.46
C ALA A 27 6.90 -9.05 6.99
N PRO A 28 6.00 -8.69 6.05
CA PRO A 28 6.44 -8.35 4.70
C PRO A 28 7.61 -7.40 4.88
N PRO A 29 8.74 -7.60 4.17
CA PRO A 29 9.93 -6.78 4.39
C PRO A 29 9.43 -5.37 4.44
N ALA A 30 9.58 -4.73 5.60
CA ALA A 30 9.22 -3.35 5.74
C ALA A 30 10.09 -2.69 4.69
N ALA A 31 9.52 -2.44 3.52
CA ALA A 31 10.10 -1.52 2.57
C ALA A 31 10.13 -0.26 3.41
N GLU A 32 11.28 0.01 4.03
CA GLU A 32 11.56 1.22 4.76
C GLU A 32 11.06 2.28 3.81
N VAL A 33 9.88 2.83 4.10
CA VAL A 33 9.34 3.93 3.35
C VAL A 33 10.36 4.99 3.69
N PRO A 34 11.28 5.37 2.78
CA PRO A 34 12.32 6.30 3.16
C PRO A 34 11.60 7.52 3.70
N PRO A 35 12.03 8.05 4.86
CA PRO A 35 11.43 9.25 5.40
C PRO A 35 11.39 10.29 4.29
N PRO A 36 10.30 11.06 4.15
CA PRO A 36 10.18 12.02 3.06
C PRO A 36 11.40 12.93 3.10
N VAL A 37 12.27 12.79 2.09
CA VAL A 37 13.50 13.58 2.01
C VAL A 37 13.11 15.04 1.82
N ASP A 38 13.27 15.82 2.88
CA ASP A 38 13.29 17.27 2.78
C ASP A 38 14.53 17.65 1.97
N ALA A 39 14.31 18.03 0.70
CA ALA A 39 15.36 18.44 -0.21
C ALA A 39 15.98 19.78 0.22
N LYS A 40 16.88 19.77 1.20
CA LYS A 40 17.91 20.80 1.44
C LYS A 40 19.11 20.24 2.21
N ALA A 41 20.14 19.81 1.50
CA ALA A 41 21.54 20.21 1.70
C ALA A 41 22.43 19.39 0.75
N ALA A 42 23.44 20.04 0.19
CA ALA A 42 24.29 19.53 -0.86
C ALA A 42 25.60 18.91 -0.32
N LYS A 43 26.10 17.92 -1.07
CA LYS A 43 27.49 17.42 -1.26
C LYS A 43 28.31 16.91 -0.07
N ALA A 44 28.77 15.66 -0.19
CA ALA A 44 30.19 15.31 -0.34
C ALA A 44 30.32 13.86 -0.88
N ASP A 45 31.27 13.66 -1.79
CA ASP A 45 31.83 12.35 -2.21
C ASP A 45 32.41 11.61 -1.00
N ASP A 46 32.27 10.28 -0.97
CA ASP A 46 33.39 9.38 -0.65
C ASP A 46 33.16 7.99 -1.25
N ASP A 47 34.27 7.40 -1.65
CA ASP A 47 34.49 6.20 -2.45
C ASP A 47 34.49 4.93 -1.56
N SER A 48 34.51 3.76 -2.21
CA SER A 48 34.97 2.44 -1.74
C SER A 48 33.94 1.31 -1.58
N ASP A 49 34.07 0.38 -2.53
CA ASP A 49 34.09 -1.09 -2.46
C ASP A 49 32.92 -1.93 -1.92
N ASP A 50 32.47 -2.80 -2.83
CA ASP A 50 32.41 -4.27 -2.73
C ASP A 50 31.65 -4.90 -1.55
N ASP A 51 30.52 -5.53 -1.86
CA ASP A 51 30.29 -6.92 -1.47
C ASP A 51 29.14 -7.53 -2.30
N GLU A 52 29.51 -8.56 -3.06
CA GLU A 52 28.59 -9.55 -3.60
C GLU A 52 27.73 -10.15 -2.49
N ALA A 53 26.41 -10.09 -2.65
CA ALA A 53 25.51 -11.01 -1.98
C ALA A 53 24.40 -11.41 -2.96
N GLU A 54 24.75 -12.39 -3.79
CA GLU A 54 23.83 -13.34 -4.43
C GLU A 54 22.87 -13.89 -3.36
N SER A 55 21.72 -13.24 -3.20
CA SER A 55 20.59 -13.83 -2.47
C SER A 55 19.85 -14.75 -3.42
N SER A 56 20.46 -15.92 -3.65
CA SER A 56 19.78 -17.11 -4.14
C SER A 56 18.76 -17.55 -3.08
N ASP A 57 17.56 -16.94 -3.11
CA ASP A 57 16.42 -17.47 -2.38
C ASP A 57 15.75 -18.54 -3.25
N ASP A 58 16.34 -19.73 -3.15
CA ASP A 58 15.85 -20.99 -3.66
C ASP A 58 14.66 -21.44 -2.79
N GLU A 59 13.48 -20.88 -3.07
CA GLU A 59 12.21 -21.47 -2.66
C GLU A 59 11.57 -22.16 -3.88
N GLU A 60 12.04 -23.39 -4.15
CA GLU A 60 11.25 -24.44 -4.79
C GLU A 60 10.00 -24.77 -3.93
N GLU A 61 9.12 -23.80 -3.70
CA GLU A 61 7.73 -24.10 -3.32
C GLU A 61 6.97 -24.47 -4.58
N ALA A 62 7.03 -25.78 -4.87
CA ALA A 62 6.11 -26.58 -5.66
C ALA A 62 5.30 -25.85 -6.75
N GLU A 63 5.51 -26.29 -7.97
CA GLU A 63 4.80 -26.07 -9.25
C GLU A 63 3.24 -26.06 -9.23
N SER A 64 2.59 -26.16 -8.07
CA SER A 64 1.17 -25.88 -7.87
C SER A 64 0.98 -24.44 -7.40
N GLY A 65 0.57 -23.55 -8.31
CA GLY A 65 0.15 -22.19 -7.97
C GLY A 65 -0.96 -22.13 -6.90
N PRO A 66 -1.34 -20.93 -6.44
CA PRO A 66 -2.28 -20.74 -5.33
C PRO A 66 -3.58 -21.53 -5.52
N ASP A 67 -4.03 -22.24 -4.47
CA ASP A 67 -5.26 -23.04 -4.53
C ASP A 67 -6.46 -22.12 -4.88
N PRO A 68 -7.14 -22.37 -6.03
CA PRO A 68 -8.23 -21.52 -6.50
C PRO A 68 -9.44 -21.52 -5.58
N VAL A 69 -9.68 -22.59 -4.82
CA VAL A 69 -10.80 -22.69 -3.88
C VAL A 69 -10.53 -21.80 -2.67
N ILE A 70 -9.32 -21.89 -2.09
CA ILE A 70 -8.91 -21.05 -0.96
C ILE A 70 -8.85 -19.58 -1.38
N ALA A 71 -8.33 -19.29 -2.59
CA ALA A 71 -8.30 -17.94 -3.14
C ALA A 71 -9.72 -17.37 -3.29
N ALA A 72 -10.64 -18.14 -3.86
CA ALA A 72 -12.04 -17.70 -3.99
C ALA A 72 -12.69 -17.43 -2.64
N GLN A 73 -12.43 -18.25 -1.63
CA GLN A 73 -12.95 -18.04 -0.28
C GLN A 73 -12.38 -16.75 0.35
N ARG A 74 -11.06 -16.56 0.31
CA ARG A 74 -10.41 -15.39 0.94
C ARG A 74 -10.73 -14.09 0.21
N PHE A 75 -10.64 -14.05 -1.12
CA PHE A 75 -11.04 -12.87 -1.89
C PHE A 75 -12.55 -12.59 -1.81
N GLY A 76 -13.37 -13.64 -1.67
CA GLY A 76 -14.80 -13.51 -1.37
C GLY A 76 -15.04 -12.81 -0.03
N ALA A 77 -14.39 -13.27 1.04
CA ALA A 77 -14.47 -12.64 2.36
C ALA A 77 -14.02 -11.17 2.35
N VAL A 78 -12.92 -10.85 1.64
CA VAL A 78 -12.47 -9.46 1.47
C VAL A 78 -13.54 -8.64 0.71
N SER A 79 -14.15 -9.20 -0.33
CA SER A 79 -15.20 -8.52 -1.11
C SER A 79 -16.42 -8.20 -0.25
N ASP A 80 -16.91 -9.18 0.52
CA ASP A 80 -18.08 -9.02 1.39
C ASP A 80 -17.81 -7.97 2.48
N GLN A 81 -16.65 -8.04 3.14
CA GLN A 81 -16.25 -7.07 4.15
C GLN A 81 -16.04 -5.67 3.55
N MET A 82 -15.57 -5.58 2.31
CA MET A 82 -15.44 -4.31 1.59
C MET A 82 -16.82 -3.66 1.37
N GLU A 83 -17.87 -4.44 1.08
CA GLU A 83 -19.22 -3.88 0.95
C GLU A 83 -19.76 -3.36 2.28
N ILE A 84 -19.55 -4.10 3.37
CA ILE A 84 -19.95 -3.68 4.73
C ILE A 84 -19.25 -2.37 5.09
N THR A 85 -17.92 -2.33 4.88
CA THR A 85 -17.09 -1.15 5.12
C THR A 85 -17.57 0.06 4.30
N ARG A 86 -17.90 -0.13 3.01
CA ARG A 86 -18.43 0.95 2.16
C ARG A 86 -19.77 1.48 2.67
N LYS A 87 -20.67 0.60 3.13
CA LYS A 87 -21.97 0.99 3.71
C LYS A 87 -21.76 1.79 5.00
N ALA A 88 -20.85 1.34 5.89
CA ALA A 88 -20.51 2.03 7.12
C ALA A 88 -19.90 3.41 6.86
N LEU A 89 -18.95 3.51 5.94
CA LEU A 89 -18.33 4.77 5.53
C LEU A 89 -19.35 5.77 4.96
N LYS A 90 -20.29 5.30 4.12
CA LYS A 90 -21.33 6.14 3.55
C LYS A 90 -22.32 6.65 4.61
N LYS A 91 -22.65 5.82 5.61
CA LYS A 91 -23.64 6.16 6.64
C LYS A 91 -23.08 7.03 7.77
N HIS A 92 -21.83 6.78 8.18
CA HIS A 92 -21.27 7.36 9.40
C HIS A 92 -20.06 8.27 9.16
N GLY A 93 -19.48 8.26 7.95
CA GLY A 93 -18.23 8.96 7.65
C GLY A 93 -16.99 8.24 8.18
N ARG A 94 -15.82 8.60 7.65
CA ARG A 94 -14.55 7.89 7.91
C ARG A 94 -14.05 8.00 9.35
N GLY A 95 -14.38 9.09 10.05
CA GLY A 95 -13.94 9.32 11.43
C GLY A 95 -14.79 8.63 12.51
N ASN A 96 -15.86 7.91 12.13
CA ASN A 96 -16.73 7.25 13.10
C ASN A 96 -16.12 5.93 13.60
N LYS A 97 -16.23 5.65 14.89
CA LYS A 97 -15.73 4.40 15.52
C LYS A 97 -16.22 3.13 14.83
N GLN A 98 -17.48 3.11 14.38
CA GLN A 98 -18.03 1.96 13.66
C GLN A 98 -17.37 1.79 12.28
N ALA A 99 -17.22 2.87 11.52
CA ALA A 99 -16.54 2.80 10.22
C ALA A 99 -15.05 2.43 10.36
N ILE A 100 -14.40 2.88 11.43
CA ILE A 100 -13.01 2.50 11.75
C ILE A 100 -12.92 1.01 12.07
N ALA A 101 -13.86 0.47 12.88
CA ALA A 101 -13.87 -0.96 13.19
C ALA A 101 -14.03 -1.83 11.93
N GLU A 102 -14.93 -1.45 11.01
CA GLU A 102 -15.09 -2.18 9.74
C GLU A 102 -13.85 -2.08 8.84
N LEU A 103 -13.17 -0.92 8.83
CA LEU A 103 -11.90 -0.74 8.11
C LEU A 103 -10.79 -1.62 8.67
N VAL A 104 -10.72 -1.79 9.99
CA VAL A 104 -9.76 -2.67 10.65
C VAL A 104 -10.06 -4.14 10.30
N ALA A 105 -11.32 -4.56 10.39
CA ALA A 105 -11.72 -5.91 10.00
C ALA A 105 -11.42 -6.21 8.51
N LEU A 106 -11.60 -5.22 7.63
CA LEU A 106 -11.21 -5.34 6.23
C LEU A 106 -9.69 -5.51 6.07
N ALA A 107 -8.89 -4.78 6.86
CA ALA A 107 -7.43 -4.91 6.84
C ALA A 107 -6.99 -6.29 7.35
N GLU A 108 -7.59 -6.81 8.42
CA GLU A 108 -7.31 -8.14 8.97
C GLU A 108 -7.54 -9.27 7.95
N LEU A 109 -8.56 -9.15 7.09
CA LEU A 109 -8.79 -10.11 6.01
C LEU A 109 -7.82 -9.94 4.84
N PHE A 110 -7.33 -8.73 4.60
CA PHE A 110 -6.45 -8.41 3.47
C PHE A 110 -4.97 -8.72 3.77
N MET A 111 -4.50 -8.46 4.99
CA MET A 111 -3.09 -8.60 5.40
C MET A 111 -2.50 -9.99 5.12
N PRO A 112 -3.19 -11.11 5.36
CA PRO A 112 -2.63 -12.44 5.13
C PRO A 112 -2.44 -12.82 3.66
N ILE A 113 -2.79 -11.96 2.69
CA ILE A 113 -2.67 -12.26 1.27
C ILE A 113 -1.30 -11.77 0.76
N LYS A 114 -0.39 -12.70 0.43
CA LYS A 114 0.94 -12.37 -0.12
C LYS A 114 0.78 -12.02 -1.61
N LEU A 115 0.73 -10.73 -1.91
CA LEU A 115 0.63 -10.24 -3.30
C LEU A 115 1.96 -10.44 -4.03
N VAL A 116 1.88 -10.68 -5.35
CA VAL A 116 3.05 -10.68 -6.22
C VAL A 116 3.68 -9.27 -6.22
N PRO A 117 5.02 -9.12 -6.27
CA PRO A 117 5.70 -7.82 -6.18
C PRO A 117 5.12 -6.75 -7.11
N LYS A 118 4.84 -7.10 -8.37
CA LYS A 118 4.24 -6.21 -9.36
C LYS A 118 2.89 -5.61 -8.93
N GLN A 119 2.04 -6.41 -8.28
CA GLN A 119 0.75 -5.93 -7.78
C GLN A 119 0.93 -5.05 -6.55
N PHE A 120 1.83 -5.43 -5.66
CA PHE A 120 2.17 -4.67 -4.47
C PHE A 120 2.74 -3.28 -4.82
N GLU A 121 3.73 -3.22 -5.72
CA GLU A 121 4.30 -1.96 -6.24
C GLU A 121 3.23 -1.06 -6.86
N GLY A 122 2.32 -1.63 -7.65
CA GLY A 122 1.20 -0.90 -8.24
C GLY A 122 0.26 -0.29 -7.20
N LEU A 123 0.07 -0.94 -6.04
CA LEU A 123 -0.69 -0.37 -4.92
C LEU A 123 0.08 0.73 -4.20
N VAL A 124 1.36 0.51 -3.91
CA VAL A 124 2.23 1.51 -3.27
C VAL A 124 2.31 2.78 -4.10
N GLU A 125 2.49 2.66 -5.41
CA GLU A 125 2.57 3.79 -6.33
C GLU A 125 1.27 4.62 -6.34
N ARG A 126 0.10 3.97 -6.30
CA ARG A 126 -1.18 4.69 -6.20
C ARG A 126 -1.27 5.53 -4.92
N VAL A 127 -0.78 5.00 -3.80
CA VAL A 127 -0.76 5.72 -2.52
C VAL A 127 0.22 6.90 -2.58
N ARG A 128 1.45 6.67 -3.08
CA ARG A 128 2.46 7.72 -3.24
C ARG A 128 1.97 8.84 -4.15
N SER A 129 1.42 8.49 -5.31
CA SER A 129 0.85 9.45 -6.26
C SER A 129 -0.31 10.28 -5.67
N ALA A 130 -1.12 9.70 -4.78
CA ALA A 130 -2.17 10.44 -4.09
C ALA A 130 -1.60 11.46 -3.08
N LEU A 131 -0.55 11.07 -2.34
CA LEU A 131 0.16 11.96 -1.43
C LEU A 131 0.88 13.09 -2.17
N ASP A 132 1.48 12.82 -3.31
CA ASP A 132 2.15 13.84 -4.12
C ASP A 132 1.16 14.87 -4.67
N ARG A 133 -0.03 14.41 -5.10
CA ARG A 133 -1.13 15.31 -5.48
C ARG A 133 -1.59 16.18 -4.32
N LEU A 134 -1.75 15.60 -3.13
CA LEU A 134 -2.10 16.36 -1.92
C LEU A 134 -1.05 17.45 -1.65
N ARG A 135 0.23 17.08 -1.62
CA ARG A 135 1.34 18.02 -1.39
C ARG A 135 1.45 19.10 -2.47
N ALA A 136 1.15 18.78 -3.72
CA ALA A 136 1.10 19.76 -4.80
C ALA A 136 0.02 20.82 -4.53
N GLN A 137 -1.17 20.40 -4.08
CA GLN A 137 -2.25 21.31 -3.70
C GLN A 137 -1.89 22.13 -2.45
N GLU A 138 -1.33 21.50 -1.42
CA GLU A 138 -0.86 22.21 -0.21
C GLU A 138 0.16 23.30 -0.55
N ARG A 139 1.14 22.99 -1.43
CA ARG A 139 2.11 23.98 -1.91
C ARG A 139 1.45 25.08 -2.72
N ALA A 140 0.50 24.75 -3.60
CA ALA A 140 -0.22 25.74 -4.39
C ALA A 140 -1.06 26.69 -3.51
N ILE A 141 -1.73 26.17 -2.48
CA ILE A 141 -2.50 26.97 -1.53
C ILE A 141 -1.57 27.86 -0.70
N MET A 142 -0.50 27.28 -0.13
CA MET A 142 0.50 28.06 0.61
C MET A 142 1.08 29.17 -0.26
N GLN A 143 1.29 28.87 -1.54
CA GLN A 143 1.82 29.80 -2.51
C GLN A 143 0.90 31.00 -2.73
N LEU A 144 -0.38 30.74 -2.98
CA LEU A 144 -1.40 31.79 -3.17
C LEU A 144 -1.58 32.63 -1.91
N CYS A 145 -1.68 32.00 -0.73
CA CYS A 145 -1.93 32.71 0.52
C CYS A 145 -0.71 33.50 1.01
N VAL A 146 0.46 32.87 1.08
CA VAL A 146 1.65 33.46 1.72
C VAL A 146 2.43 34.35 0.76
N ARG A 147 2.67 33.89 -0.47
CA ARG A 147 3.48 34.67 -1.44
C ARG A 147 2.63 35.75 -2.10
N ASP A 148 1.49 35.37 -2.66
CA ASP A 148 0.74 36.23 -3.58
C ASP A 148 -0.21 37.17 -2.80
N ALA A 149 -0.95 36.65 -1.83
CA ALA A 149 -1.81 37.44 -0.93
C ALA A 149 -1.08 38.03 0.29
N ARG A 150 0.24 37.80 0.43
CA ARG A 150 1.10 38.35 1.50
C ARG A 150 0.65 38.01 2.93
N MET A 151 -0.04 36.89 3.13
CA MET A 151 -0.37 36.39 4.46
C MET A 151 0.90 35.95 5.21
N PRO A 152 1.11 36.35 6.48
CA PRO A 152 2.19 35.81 7.29
C PRO A 152 2.06 34.29 7.43
N ARG A 153 3.18 33.56 7.25
CA ARG A 153 3.17 32.09 7.31
C ARG A 153 2.68 31.54 8.66
N ALA A 154 2.96 32.23 9.76
CA ALA A 154 2.50 31.84 11.08
C ALA A 154 0.97 31.82 11.18
N ASP A 155 0.30 32.77 10.51
CA ASP A 155 -1.16 32.85 10.49
C ASP A 155 -1.76 31.79 9.54
N PHE A 156 -1.08 31.46 8.44
CA PHE A 156 -1.50 30.41 7.51
C PHE A 156 -1.47 29.00 8.13
N LEU A 157 -0.50 28.74 9.01
CA LEU A 157 -0.31 27.41 9.63
C LEU A 157 -1.12 27.20 10.91
N ARG A 158 -1.87 28.21 11.35
CA ARG A 158 -2.70 28.16 12.55
C ARG A 158 -4.04 27.49 12.28
#